data_AF-A0A7S2ESK1-F1
#
_entry.id   AF-A0A7S2ESK1-F1
#
_cell.length_a   1.000
_cell.length_b   1.000
_cell.length_c   1.000
_cell.angle_alpha   90.00
_cell.angle_beta   90.00
_cell.angle_gamma   90.00
#
_symmetry.space_group_name_H-M   'P 1'
#
loop_
_entity.id
_entity.type
_entity.pdbx_description
1 polymer ?
#
loop_
_entity_poly.entity_id
_entity_poly.type
_entity_poly.pdbx_seq_one_letter_code
_entity_poly.pdbx_strand_id
1 'polypeptide(L)'
;DLAVKLYSLAAETEGFLGRHSQMETYCREVLAQKSISSLQKKSVYLAKLDRMANAELRYDDACRLCLTVLKELGCGFPRGGVMGLMKAVVSVRRTVKMVKQTPTEVLDSLPVVTDPSKLAIMEFLNRLGVWSYLAGEKFLYLFLLSTTKRVQMTLSNGLFEWSAASLSGLGHQSLLVMGNVDTSHHIGERALRMQERLKSEAGKAKTLHILHSYVFHHVKPLQSFSKPLL
;
A
#
# COMPACT_ATOMS: atom_id res chain seq x y z
N ASP A 1 22.95 9.44 -15.35
CA ASP A 1 22.38 8.11 -15.03
C ASP A 1 23.11 7.33 -13.94
N LEU A 2 24.40 7.05 -14.05
CA LEU A 2 25.12 6.26 -13.04
C LEU A 2 25.19 6.97 -11.67
N ALA A 3 25.51 8.27 -11.64
CA ALA A 3 25.57 9.04 -10.39
C ALA A 3 24.23 9.04 -9.63
N VAL A 4 23.10 9.23 -10.33
CA VAL A 4 21.77 9.19 -9.71
C VAL A 4 21.48 7.85 -9.07
N LYS A 5 21.82 6.74 -9.74
CA LYS A 5 21.65 5.39 -9.20
C LYS A 5 22.52 5.16 -7.98
N LEU A 6 23.80 5.55 -8.03
CA LEU A 6 24.73 5.41 -6.91
C LEU A 6 24.27 6.20 -5.68
N TYR A 7 23.90 7.48 -5.88
CA TYR A 7 23.43 8.33 -4.78
C TYR A 7 22.08 7.85 -4.23
N SER A 8 21.18 7.35 -5.09
CA SER A 8 19.91 6.78 -4.65
C SER A 8 20.11 5.52 -3.81
N LEU A 9 21.02 4.63 -4.22
CA LEU A 9 21.37 3.42 -3.45
C LEU A 9 22.05 3.77 -2.13
N ALA A 10 22.96 4.75 -2.14
CA ALA A 10 23.60 5.23 -0.93
C ALA A 10 22.57 5.84 0.05
N ALA A 11 21.62 6.63 -0.45
CA ALA A 11 20.53 7.15 0.35
C ALA A 11 19.71 6.02 1.01
N GLU A 12 19.28 5.01 0.25
CA GLU A 12 18.54 3.87 0.82
C GLU A 12 19.35 3.12 1.87
N THR A 13 20.62 2.82 1.56
CA THR A 13 21.50 2.05 2.45
C THR A 13 21.75 2.78 3.76
N GLU A 14 22.13 4.05 3.71
CA GLU A 14 22.35 4.88 4.90
C GLU A 14 21.05 5.05 5.70
N GLY A 15 19.90 5.13 5.01
CA GLY A 15 18.57 5.12 5.63
C GLY A 15 18.31 3.85 6.45
N PHE A 16 18.59 2.67 5.89
CA PHE A 16 18.44 1.39 6.60
C PHE A 16 19.43 1.21 7.75
N LEU A 17 20.62 1.80 7.65
CA LEU A 17 21.62 1.80 8.72
C LEU A 17 21.32 2.83 9.83
N GLY A 18 20.24 3.62 9.71
CA GLY A 18 19.91 4.68 10.67
C GLY A 18 20.81 5.92 10.58
N ARG A 19 21.67 6.00 9.55
CA ARG A 19 22.61 7.11 9.32
C ARG A 19 21.92 8.25 8.59
N HIS A 20 20.97 8.86 9.28
CA HIS A 20 20.01 9.80 8.70
C HIS A 20 20.66 11.05 8.09
N SER A 21 21.72 11.60 8.68
CA SER A 21 22.40 12.78 8.14
C SER A 21 23.06 12.51 6.77
N GLN A 22 23.68 11.34 6.62
CA GLN A 22 24.27 10.91 5.34
C GLN A 22 23.19 10.63 4.31
N MET A 23 22.13 9.91 4.72
CA MET A 23 20.94 9.65 3.89
C MET A 23 20.35 10.96 3.33
N GLU A 24 20.18 12.00 4.17
CA GLU A 24 19.64 13.29 3.74
C GLU A 24 20.54 14.01 2.74
N THR A 25 21.85 13.93 2.93
CA THR A 25 22.82 14.51 2.00
C THR A 25 22.65 13.90 0.61
N TYR A 26 22.65 12.58 0.50
CA TYR A 26 22.45 11.90 -0.79
C TYR A 26 21.08 12.18 -1.40
N CYS A 27 20.02 12.20 -0.57
CA CYS A 27 18.68 12.55 -1.04
C CYS A 27 18.65 13.96 -1.63
N ARG A 28 19.28 14.94 -0.99
CA ARG A 28 19.32 16.32 -1.46
C ARG A 28 20.00 16.44 -2.82
N GLU A 29 21.14 15.77 -3.01
CA GLU A 29 21.87 15.79 -4.28
C GLU A 29 21.06 15.19 -5.44
N VAL A 30 20.30 14.12 -5.20
CA VAL A 30 19.42 13.54 -6.23
C VAL A 30 18.22 14.44 -6.50
N LEU A 31 17.57 14.96 -5.45
CA LEU A 31 16.36 15.78 -5.59
C LEU A 31 16.64 17.14 -6.27
N ALA A 32 17.85 17.70 -6.09
CA ALA A 32 18.29 18.93 -6.74
C ALA A 32 18.40 18.82 -8.27
N GLN A 33 18.52 17.59 -8.80
CA GLN A 33 18.61 17.38 -10.24
C GLN A 33 17.24 17.61 -10.90
N LYS A 34 17.18 18.61 -11.77
CA LYS A 34 15.96 19.01 -12.51
C LYS A 34 15.68 18.12 -13.72
N SER A 35 16.70 17.47 -14.28
CA SER A 35 16.62 16.68 -15.51
C SER A 35 16.07 15.26 -15.32
N ILE A 36 15.90 14.81 -14.06
CA ILE A 36 15.46 13.44 -13.77
C ILE A 36 13.98 13.40 -13.40
N SER A 37 13.29 12.37 -13.88
CA SER A 37 11.86 12.14 -13.64
C SER A 37 11.56 11.80 -12.18
N SER A 38 10.32 12.01 -11.74
CA SER A 38 9.86 11.60 -10.41
C SER A 38 10.00 10.08 -10.18
N LEU A 39 9.93 9.29 -11.25
CA LEU A 39 10.20 7.84 -11.20
C LEU A 39 11.66 7.54 -10.84
N GLN A 40 12.62 8.27 -11.43
CA GLN A 40 14.04 8.13 -11.09
C GLN A 40 14.34 8.60 -9.65
N LYS A 41 13.52 9.50 -9.10
CA LYS A 41 13.61 9.97 -7.70
C LYS A 41 12.92 9.04 -6.69
N LYS A 42 12.29 7.94 -7.14
CA LYS A 42 11.50 7.02 -6.28
C LYS A 42 12.25 6.63 -5.00
N SER A 43 13.46 6.09 -5.16
CA SER A 43 14.30 5.59 -4.06
C SER A 43 14.58 6.62 -2.98
N VAL A 44 14.97 7.84 -3.36
CA VAL A 44 15.24 8.91 -2.40
C VAL A 44 13.97 9.43 -1.73
N TYR A 45 12.83 9.43 -2.43
CA TYR A 45 11.55 9.74 -1.78
C TYR A 45 11.17 8.68 -0.75
N LEU A 46 11.33 7.38 -1.08
CA LEU A 46 11.04 6.30 -0.14
C LEU A 46 11.93 6.39 1.11
N ALA A 47 13.23 6.61 0.95
CA ALA A 47 14.16 6.78 2.07
C ALA A 47 13.74 7.95 2.99
N LYS A 48 13.39 9.11 2.41
CA LYS A 48 12.90 10.26 3.20
C LYS A 48 11.60 9.96 3.92
N LEU A 49 10.65 9.32 3.25
CA LEU A 49 9.35 9.01 3.84
C LEU A 49 9.49 7.97 4.96
N ASP A 50 10.31 6.94 4.77
CA ASP A 50 10.57 5.91 5.77
C ASP A 50 11.24 6.50 7.01
N ARG A 51 12.17 7.46 6.83
CA ARG A 51 12.73 8.22 7.95
C ARG A 51 11.65 9.01 8.70
N MET A 52 10.87 9.82 7.99
CA MET A 52 9.80 10.64 8.59
C MET A 52 8.80 9.78 9.37
N ALA A 53 8.34 8.68 8.78
CA ALA A 53 7.30 7.86 9.38
C ALA A 53 7.82 6.90 10.45
N ASN A 54 8.94 6.21 10.22
CA ASN A 54 9.37 5.11 11.09
C ASN A 54 10.37 5.56 12.16
N ALA A 55 11.23 6.55 11.87
CA ALA A 55 12.20 7.05 12.85
C ALA A 55 11.67 8.25 13.64
N GLU A 56 10.96 9.16 12.98
CA GLU A 56 10.47 10.40 13.61
C GLU A 56 8.99 10.36 14.01
N LEU A 57 8.24 9.32 13.60
CA LEU A 57 6.79 9.19 13.84
C LEU A 57 5.96 10.36 13.28
N ARG A 58 6.50 11.09 12.30
CA ARG A 58 5.86 12.24 11.63
C ARG A 58 4.96 11.77 10.48
N TYR A 59 3.96 10.96 10.82
CA TYR A 59 3.06 10.32 9.84
C TYR A 59 2.30 11.34 8.96
N ASP A 60 1.90 12.48 9.54
CA ASP A 60 1.29 13.60 8.84
C ASP A 60 2.15 14.10 7.67
N ASP A 61 3.42 14.38 7.96
CA ASP A 61 4.36 14.92 7.00
C ASP A 61 4.68 13.89 5.92
N ALA A 62 4.84 12.62 6.33
CA ALA A 62 5.00 11.50 5.40
C ALA A 62 3.78 11.37 4.47
N CYS A 63 2.56 11.48 4.98
CA CYS A 63 1.34 11.44 4.15
C CYS A 63 1.32 12.60 3.14
N ARG A 64 1.63 13.83 3.58
CA ARG A 64 1.64 15.01 2.71
C ARG A 64 2.70 14.91 1.61
N LEU A 65 3.92 14.47 1.95
CA LEU A 65 4.98 14.27 0.96
C LEU A 65 4.61 13.14 -0.01
N CYS A 66 4.06 12.03 0.48
CA CYS A 66 3.63 10.90 -0.35
C CYS A 66 2.52 11.31 -1.33
N LEU A 67 1.57 12.15 -0.89
CA LEU A 67 0.54 12.72 -1.77
C LEU A 67 1.13 13.59 -2.89
N THR A 68 2.15 14.40 -2.58
CA THR A 68 2.86 15.20 -3.59
C THR A 68 3.51 14.29 -4.65
N VAL A 69 4.24 13.27 -4.21
CA VAL A 69 4.91 12.32 -5.12
C VAL A 69 3.88 11.53 -5.95
N LEU A 70 2.80 11.04 -5.34
CA LEU A 70 1.74 10.34 -6.05
C LEU A 70 1.07 11.23 -7.10
N LYS A 71 0.88 12.52 -6.81
CA LYS A 71 0.35 13.48 -7.79
C LYS A 71 1.29 13.67 -8.97
N GLU A 72 2.60 13.77 -8.74
CA GLU A 72 3.61 13.84 -9.82
C GLU A 72 3.63 12.58 -10.68
N LEU A 73 3.37 11.42 -10.09
CA LEU A 73 3.23 10.14 -10.80
C LEU A 73 1.85 9.96 -11.45
N GLY A 74 0.99 10.99 -11.47
CA GLY A 74 -0.34 10.95 -12.09
C GLY A 74 -1.44 10.32 -11.24
N CYS A 75 -1.18 9.98 -9.97
CA CYS A 75 -2.15 9.42 -9.04
C CYS A 75 -2.68 10.47 -8.04
N GLY A 76 -3.71 11.22 -8.45
CA GLY A 76 -4.36 12.22 -7.60
C GLY A 76 -5.27 11.64 -6.50
N PHE A 77 -5.41 12.41 -5.43
CA PHE A 77 -6.35 12.18 -4.32
C PHE A 77 -7.24 13.41 -4.09
N PRO A 78 -8.49 13.21 -3.62
CA PRO A 78 -9.34 14.31 -3.21
C PRO A 78 -8.80 14.97 -1.93
N ARG A 79 -9.23 16.20 -1.66
CA ARG A 79 -9.00 16.84 -0.35
C ARG A 79 -9.77 16.09 0.74
N GLY A 80 -9.25 16.16 1.96
CA GLY A 80 -9.85 15.54 3.15
C GLY A 80 -11.14 16.22 3.63
N GLY A 81 -11.55 15.89 4.85
CA GLY A 81 -12.83 16.30 5.44
C GLY A 81 -13.99 15.37 5.05
N VAL A 82 -15.21 15.77 5.41
CA VAL A 82 -16.42 14.94 5.28
C VAL A 82 -16.63 14.46 3.84
N MET A 83 -16.46 15.35 2.86
CA MET A 83 -16.62 15.00 1.43
C MET A 83 -15.55 13.99 0.97
N GLY A 84 -14.31 14.12 1.46
CA GLY A 84 -13.22 13.17 1.17
C GLY A 84 -13.52 11.79 1.73
N LEU A 85 -14.02 11.72 2.97
CA LEU A 85 -14.43 10.48 3.62
C LEU A 85 -15.61 9.82 2.90
N MET A 86 -16.63 10.59 2.50
CA MET A 86 -17.77 10.08 1.72
C MET A 86 -17.33 9.45 0.38
N LYS A 87 -16.42 10.14 -0.35
CA LYS A 87 -15.83 9.59 -1.57
C LYS A 87 -15.06 8.30 -1.31
N ALA A 88 -14.37 8.22 -0.18
CA ALA A 88 -13.63 7.03 0.22
C ALA A 88 -14.56 5.84 0.51
N VAL A 89 -15.63 6.06 1.28
CA VAL A 89 -16.67 5.07 1.57
C VAL A 89 -17.33 4.55 0.28
N VAL A 90 -17.69 5.44 -0.65
CA VAL A 90 -18.23 5.05 -1.97
C VAL A 90 -17.21 4.22 -2.76
N SER A 91 -15.94 4.61 -2.73
CA SER A 91 -14.85 3.89 -3.39
C SER A 91 -14.70 2.47 -2.83
N VAL A 92 -14.80 2.28 -1.51
CA VAL A 92 -14.77 0.95 -0.88
C VAL A 92 -15.92 0.09 -1.39
N ARG A 93 -17.17 0.58 -1.31
CA ARG A 93 -18.35 -0.17 -1.78
C ARG A 93 -18.25 -0.56 -3.25
N ARG A 94 -17.81 0.38 -4.10
CA ARG A 94 -17.58 0.12 -5.53
C ARG A 94 -16.51 -0.96 -5.74
N THR A 95 -15.40 -0.88 -5.03
CA THR A 95 -14.27 -1.82 -5.19
C THR A 95 -14.63 -3.20 -4.68
N VAL A 96 -15.37 -3.30 -3.57
CA VAL A 96 -15.97 -4.55 -3.08
C VAL A 96 -16.87 -5.17 -4.15
N LYS A 97 -17.74 -4.38 -4.77
CA LYS A 97 -18.61 -4.85 -5.86
C LYS A 97 -17.78 -5.36 -7.04
N MET A 98 -16.74 -4.63 -7.45
CA MET A 98 -15.84 -5.05 -8.53
C MET A 98 -15.20 -6.41 -8.20
N VAL A 99 -14.61 -6.56 -7.02
CA VAL A 99 -13.99 -7.83 -6.60
C VAL A 99 -14.99 -8.98 -6.60
N LYS A 100 -16.20 -8.77 -6.04
CA LYS A 100 -17.26 -9.80 -6.04
C LYS A 100 -17.68 -10.22 -7.46
N GLN A 101 -17.73 -9.27 -8.39
CA GLN A 101 -18.13 -9.52 -9.77
C GLN A 101 -17.01 -10.11 -10.63
N THR A 102 -15.75 -9.94 -10.26
CA THR A 102 -14.63 -10.59 -10.95
C THR A 102 -14.69 -12.10 -10.69
N PRO A 103 -14.71 -12.95 -11.73
CA PRO A 103 -14.60 -14.40 -11.57
C PRO A 103 -13.29 -14.81 -10.88
N THR A 104 -13.27 -15.98 -10.24
CA THR A 104 -12.08 -16.48 -9.54
C THR A 104 -10.97 -16.77 -10.54
N GLU A 105 -11.32 -17.35 -11.68
CA GLU A 105 -10.43 -17.73 -12.77
C GLU A 105 -9.71 -16.51 -13.34
N VAL A 106 -10.41 -15.38 -13.44
CA VAL A 106 -9.82 -14.10 -13.89
C VAL A 106 -8.81 -13.57 -12.89
N LEU A 107 -9.09 -13.66 -11.58
CA LEU A 107 -8.09 -13.27 -10.57
C LEU A 107 -6.88 -14.19 -10.59
N ASP A 108 -7.09 -15.47 -10.84
CA ASP A 108 -6.05 -16.50 -10.85
C ASP A 108 -5.21 -16.47 -12.14
N SER A 109 -5.70 -15.83 -13.20
CA SER A 109 -4.98 -15.64 -14.46
C SER A 109 -4.33 -14.26 -14.61
N LEU A 110 -4.41 -13.36 -13.61
CA LEU A 110 -3.81 -12.02 -13.72
C LEU A 110 -2.29 -12.12 -13.97
N PRO A 111 -1.74 -11.42 -14.97
CA PRO A 111 -0.30 -11.41 -15.29
C PRO A 111 0.48 -10.57 -14.27
N VAL A 112 1.76 -10.86 -14.08
CA VAL A 112 2.63 -10.04 -13.22
C VAL A 112 2.97 -8.72 -13.91
N VAL A 113 2.85 -7.61 -13.18
CA VAL A 113 3.18 -6.28 -13.68
C VAL A 113 4.67 -6.03 -13.59
N THR A 114 5.27 -5.60 -14.72
CA THR A 114 6.69 -5.23 -14.81
C THR A 114 6.90 -3.74 -15.10
N ASP A 115 5.84 -2.99 -15.38
CA ASP A 115 5.91 -1.55 -15.67
C ASP A 115 6.41 -0.75 -14.45
N PRO A 116 7.58 -0.09 -14.55
CA PRO A 116 8.20 0.59 -13.41
C PRO A 116 7.35 1.72 -12.82
N SER A 117 6.58 2.43 -13.64
CA SER A 117 5.71 3.53 -13.20
C SER A 117 4.56 3.02 -12.35
N LYS A 118 3.88 1.95 -12.79
CA LYS A 118 2.81 1.30 -12.03
C LYS A 118 3.35 0.69 -10.73
N LEU A 119 4.52 0.06 -10.78
CA LEU A 119 5.19 -0.48 -9.59
C LEU A 119 5.51 0.63 -8.57
N ALA A 120 5.98 1.80 -9.03
CA ALA A 120 6.23 2.94 -8.18
C ALA A 120 4.95 3.47 -7.51
N ILE A 121 3.88 3.67 -8.28
CA ILE A 121 2.59 4.11 -7.75
C ILE A 121 2.07 3.12 -6.70
N MET A 122 2.12 1.81 -6.99
CA MET A 122 1.68 0.77 -6.06
C MET A 122 2.46 0.81 -4.74
N GLU A 123 3.78 1.01 -4.79
CA GLU A 123 4.62 1.13 -3.59
C GLU A 123 4.25 2.35 -2.74
N PHE A 124 4.12 3.53 -3.35
CA PHE A 124 3.72 4.74 -2.62
C PHE A 124 2.30 4.62 -2.04
N LEU A 125 1.36 4.01 -2.78
CA LEU A 125 0.03 3.72 -2.26
C LEU A 125 0.09 2.75 -1.07
N ASN A 126 0.98 1.76 -1.11
CA ASN A 126 1.14 0.81 -0.01
C ASN A 126 1.63 1.48 1.27
N ARG A 127 2.59 2.38 1.15
CA ARG A 127 3.10 3.18 2.26
C ARG A 127 2.08 4.19 2.78
N LEU A 128 1.41 4.91 1.87
CA LEU A 128 0.35 5.87 2.22
C LEU A 128 -0.74 5.22 3.07
N GLY A 129 -1.17 3.99 2.73
CA GLY A 129 -2.18 3.27 3.50
C GLY A 129 -1.76 3.04 4.95
N VAL A 130 -0.52 2.63 5.19
CA VAL A 130 -0.01 2.40 6.56
C VAL A 130 0.07 3.71 7.34
N TRP A 131 0.70 4.73 6.78
CA TRP A 131 0.94 5.98 7.51
C TRP A 131 -0.35 6.78 7.72
N SER A 132 -1.29 6.72 6.79
CA SER A 132 -2.59 7.39 6.97
C SER A 132 -3.44 6.74 8.05
N TYR A 133 -3.32 5.42 8.26
CA TYR A 133 -3.93 4.74 9.40
C TYR A 133 -3.28 5.21 10.72
N LEU A 134 -1.96 5.30 10.77
CA LEU A 134 -1.21 5.74 11.96
C LEU A 134 -1.36 7.23 12.27
N ALA A 135 -1.59 8.07 11.25
CA ALA A 135 -1.82 9.50 11.41
C ALA A 135 -3.23 9.85 11.96
N GLY A 136 -4.09 8.84 12.16
CA GLY A 136 -5.40 8.98 12.79
C GLY A 136 -6.52 9.47 11.87
N GLU A 137 -7.66 9.80 12.48
CA GLU A 137 -8.96 9.97 11.81
C GLU A 137 -8.94 10.99 10.66
N LYS A 138 -8.19 12.08 10.80
CA LYS A 138 -8.05 13.12 9.78
C LYS A 138 -7.54 12.59 8.43
N PHE A 139 -6.82 11.47 8.43
CA PHE A 139 -6.27 10.82 7.24
C PHE A 139 -6.96 9.48 6.90
N LEU A 140 -8.02 9.09 7.62
CA LEU A 140 -8.74 7.83 7.38
C LEU A 140 -9.22 7.68 5.93
N TYR A 141 -9.63 8.78 5.29
CA TYR A 141 -10.03 8.77 3.88
C TYR A 141 -8.90 8.33 2.93
N LEU A 142 -7.63 8.63 3.25
CA LEU A 142 -6.47 8.17 2.48
C LEU A 142 -6.19 6.69 2.71
N PHE A 143 -6.39 6.18 3.93
CA PHE A 143 -6.28 4.76 4.22
C PHE A 143 -7.26 3.96 3.34
N LEU A 144 -8.53 4.40 3.30
CA LEU A 144 -9.55 3.81 2.45
C LEU A 144 -9.21 3.93 0.96
N LEU A 145 -8.91 5.14 0.48
CA LEU A 145 -8.68 5.38 -0.95
C LEU A 145 -7.39 4.74 -1.49
N SER A 146 -6.34 4.65 -0.68
CA SER A 146 -5.09 4.02 -1.09
C SER A 146 -5.30 2.52 -1.33
N THR A 147 -5.98 1.82 -0.41
CA THR A 147 -6.34 0.41 -0.58
C THR A 147 -7.23 0.19 -1.81
N THR A 148 -8.28 0.99 -1.98
CA THR A 148 -9.19 0.81 -3.14
C THR A 148 -8.47 1.04 -4.47
N LYS A 149 -7.62 2.06 -4.57
CA LYS A 149 -6.77 2.28 -5.76
C LYS A 149 -5.84 1.10 -6.03
N ARG A 150 -5.18 0.55 -5.01
CA ARG A 150 -4.30 -0.62 -5.16
C ARG A 150 -5.06 -1.86 -5.67
N VAL A 151 -6.25 -2.12 -5.16
CA VAL A 151 -7.09 -3.22 -5.65
C VAL A 151 -7.55 -2.96 -7.09
N GLN A 152 -8.00 -1.75 -7.41
CA GLN A 152 -8.41 -1.38 -8.77
C GLN A 152 -7.25 -1.49 -9.77
N MET A 153 -6.04 -1.10 -9.38
CA MET A 153 -4.82 -1.30 -10.19
C MET A 153 -4.51 -2.78 -10.37
N THR A 154 -4.66 -3.60 -9.31
CA THR A 154 -4.47 -5.05 -9.41
C THR A 154 -5.43 -5.66 -10.44
N LEU A 155 -6.71 -5.30 -10.37
CA LEU A 155 -7.73 -5.82 -11.28
C LEU A 155 -7.53 -5.34 -12.74
N SER A 156 -7.02 -4.13 -12.94
CA SER A 156 -6.92 -3.52 -14.28
C SER A 156 -5.55 -3.66 -14.94
N ASN A 157 -4.49 -3.94 -14.18
CA ASN A 157 -3.12 -4.00 -14.71
C ASN A 157 -2.45 -5.35 -14.51
N GLY A 158 -2.89 -6.15 -13.54
CA GLY A 158 -2.27 -7.42 -13.19
C GLY A 158 -1.76 -7.45 -11.75
N LEU A 159 -1.04 -8.52 -11.41
CA LEU A 159 -0.49 -8.73 -10.09
C LEU A 159 0.72 -7.86 -9.80
N PHE A 160 0.68 -7.27 -8.62
CA PHE A 160 1.78 -6.60 -7.96
C PHE A 160 2.16 -7.40 -6.73
N GLU A 161 3.37 -7.18 -6.22
CA GLU A 161 3.84 -7.77 -4.96
C GLU A 161 2.83 -7.61 -3.81
N TRP A 162 2.18 -6.45 -3.74
CA TRP A 162 1.26 -6.10 -2.68
C TRP A 162 -0.21 -6.41 -2.98
N SER A 163 -0.53 -7.12 -4.06
CA SER A 163 -1.92 -7.34 -4.51
C SER A 163 -2.74 -8.13 -3.48
N ALA A 164 -2.22 -9.25 -2.96
CA ALA A 164 -2.92 -10.04 -1.95
C ALA A 164 -3.15 -9.25 -0.64
N ALA A 165 -2.14 -8.49 -0.20
CA ALA A 165 -2.29 -7.59 0.94
C ALA A 165 -3.32 -6.49 0.69
N SER A 166 -3.46 -6.02 -0.55
CA SER A 166 -4.48 -5.03 -0.94
C SER A 166 -5.88 -5.61 -0.84
N LEU A 167 -6.10 -6.84 -1.32
CA LEU A 167 -7.39 -7.54 -1.17
C LEU A 167 -7.71 -7.80 0.31
N SER A 168 -6.73 -8.23 1.10
CA SER A 168 -6.90 -8.42 2.55
C SER A 168 -7.32 -7.12 3.23
N GLY A 169 -6.65 -6.01 2.90
CA GLY A 169 -7.01 -4.67 3.36
C GLY A 169 -8.41 -4.26 2.94
N LEU A 170 -8.85 -4.58 1.72
CA LEU A 170 -10.22 -4.34 1.27
C LEU A 170 -11.23 -5.18 2.05
N GLY A 171 -10.89 -6.43 2.41
CA GLY A 171 -11.70 -7.27 3.30
C GLY A 171 -11.96 -6.56 4.63
N HIS A 172 -10.89 -6.14 5.31
CA HIS A 172 -10.99 -5.36 6.54
C HIS A 172 -11.81 -4.06 6.37
N GLN A 173 -11.55 -3.29 5.31
CA GLN A 173 -12.28 -2.05 5.04
C GLN A 173 -13.76 -2.30 4.70
N SER A 174 -14.09 -3.43 4.08
CA SER A 174 -15.48 -3.80 3.80
C SER A 174 -16.25 -4.04 5.09
N LEU A 175 -15.62 -4.66 6.09
CA LEU A 175 -16.22 -4.81 7.42
C LEU A 175 -16.41 -3.44 8.08
N LEU A 176 -15.37 -2.59 8.10
CA LEU A 176 -15.42 -1.27 8.70
C LEU A 176 -16.52 -0.38 8.11
N VAL A 177 -16.73 -0.42 6.78
CA VAL A 177 -17.64 0.48 6.05
C VAL A 177 -19.05 -0.09 5.89
N MET A 178 -19.19 -1.42 5.85
CA MET A 178 -20.45 -2.09 5.51
C MET A 178 -20.99 -2.98 6.62
N GLY A 179 -20.21 -3.29 7.66
CA GLY A 179 -20.61 -4.16 8.77
C GLY A 179 -20.87 -5.61 8.35
N ASN A 180 -20.45 -6.03 7.16
CA ASN A 180 -20.78 -7.34 6.60
C ASN A 180 -19.60 -8.31 6.70
N VAL A 181 -19.69 -9.21 7.68
CA VAL A 181 -18.66 -10.21 7.98
C VAL A 181 -18.46 -11.20 6.82
N ASP A 182 -19.54 -11.67 6.19
CA ASP A 182 -19.45 -12.63 5.07
C ASP A 182 -18.67 -12.07 3.88
N THR A 183 -18.88 -10.80 3.58
CA THR A 183 -18.19 -10.09 2.50
C THR A 183 -16.70 -9.94 2.83
N SER A 184 -16.39 -9.58 4.07
CA SER A 184 -15.02 -9.48 4.55
C SER A 184 -14.30 -10.83 4.45
N HIS A 185 -14.93 -11.90 4.95
CA HIS A 185 -14.40 -13.27 4.88
C HIS A 185 -14.21 -13.74 3.44
N HIS A 186 -15.22 -13.55 2.57
CA HIS A 186 -15.14 -13.94 1.16
C HIS A 186 -13.98 -13.25 0.42
N ILE A 187 -13.80 -11.94 0.63
CA ILE A 187 -12.66 -11.21 0.05
C ILE A 187 -11.35 -11.72 0.65
N GLY A 188 -11.32 -12.04 1.95
CA GLY A 188 -10.15 -12.57 2.62
C GLY A 188 -9.69 -13.92 2.08
N GLU A 189 -10.61 -14.85 1.83
CA GLU A 189 -10.31 -16.15 1.21
C GLU A 189 -9.72 -15.99 -0.21
N ARG A 190 -10.22 -15.01 -0.99
CA ARG A 190 -9.65 -14.68 -2.31
C ARG A 190 -8.26 -14.07 -2.20
N ALA A 191 -8.01 -13.28 -1.17
CA ALA A 191 -6.69 -12.71 -0.90
C ALA A 191 -5.65 -13.78 -0.56
N LEU A 192 -6.05 -14.78 0.25
CA LEU A 192 -5.19 -15.90 0.62
C LEU A 192 -4.79 -16.73 -0.61
N ARG A 193 -5.76 -17.12 -1.45
CA ARG A 193 -5.48 -17.80 -2.73
C ARG A 193 -4.55 -17.01 -3.63
N MET A 194 -4.77 -15.69 -3.73
CA MET A 194 -3.89 -14.81 -4.51
C MET A 194 -2.45 -14.82 -3.96
N GLN A 195 -2.27 -14.84 -2.64
CA GLN A 195 -0.95 -14.87 -2.01
C GLN A 195 -0.18 -16.17 -2.27
N GLU A 196 -0.87 -17.31 -2.27
CA GLU A 196 -0.27 -18.63 -2.57
C GLU A 196 0.37 -18.65 -3.96
N ARG A 197 -0.24 -17.96 -4.92
CA ARG A 197 0.28 -17.81 -6.28
C ARG A 197 1.42 -16.80 -6.38
N LEU A 198 1.32 -15.67 -5.67
CA LEU A 198 2.25 -14.54 -5.80
C LEU A 198 3.66 -14.86 -5.29
N LYS A 199 3.80 -15.82 -4.37
CA LYS A 199 5.07 -16.28 -3.77
C LYS A 199 6.01 -15.14 -3.28
N SER A 200 5.51 -13.92 -3.09
CA SER A 200 6.25 -12.83 -2.44
C SER A 200 6.20 -13.01 -0.92
N GLU A 201 7.37 -13.13 -0.29
CA GLU A 201 7.48 -13.22 1.16
C GLU A 201 7.07 -11.93 1.87
N ALA A 202 7.44 -10.77 1.32
CA ALA A 202 7.06 -9.47 1.90
C ALA A 202 5.54 -9.24 1.84
N GLY A 203 4.91 -9.58 0.72
CA GLY A 203 3.46 -9.55 0.56
C GLY A 203 2.75 -10.54 1.49
N LYS A 204 3.33 -11.73 1.70
CA LYS A 204 2.76 -12.80 2.53
C LYS A 204 2.59 -12.39 3.97
N ALA A 205 3.64 -11.88 4.60
CA ALA A 205 3.60 -11.47 6.01
C ALA A 205 2.48 -10.46 6.26
N LYS A 206 2.37 -9.43 5.40
CA LYS A 206 1.34 -8.40 5.51
C LYS A 206 -0.08 -8.93 5.23
N THR A 207 -0.23 -9.79 4.23
CA THR A 207 -1.51 -10.44 3.90
C THR A 207 -2.01 -11.24 5.11
N LEU A 208 -1.17 -12.14 5.64
CA LEU A 208 -1.54 -12.99 6.76
C LEU A 208 -1.83 -12.19 8.02
N HIS A 209 -1.02 -11.18 8.32
CA HIS A 209 -1.28 -10.26 9.44
C HIS A 209 -2.67 -9.63 9.33
N ILE A 210 -3.02 -9.04 8.17
CA ILE A 210 -4.31 -8.38 8.02
C ILE A 210 -5.46 -9.38 8.13
N LEU A 211 -5.36 -10.54 7.48
CA LEU A 211 -6.43 -11.53 7.49
C LEU A 211 -6.68 -12.07 8.89
N HIS A 212 -5.63 -12.47 9.60
CA HIS A 212 -5.78 -13.09 10.92
C HIS A 212 -6.20 -12.06 11.97
N SER A 213 -5.63 -10.85 11.94
CA SER A 213 -5.94 -9.81 12.92
C SER A 213 -7.28 -9.12 12.70
N TYR A 214 -7.78 -9.03 11.45
CA TYR A 214 -8.92 -8.14 11.15
C TYR A 214 -10.05 -8.77 10.34
N VAL A 215 -9.90 -9.99 9.84
CA VAL A 215 -10.90 -10.62 8.94
C VAL A 215 -11.38 -11.95 9.50
N PHE A 216 -10.50 -12.93 9.64
CA PHE A 216 -10.87 -14.32 9.92
C PHE A 216 -11.31 -14.58 11.35
N HIS A 217 -10.81 -13.80 12.33
CA HIS A 217 -11.19 -13.97 13.73
C HIS A 217 -12.68 -13.69 14.00
N HIS A 218 -13.39 -13.04 13.08
CA HIS A 218 -14.83 -12.80 13.18
C HIS A 218 -15.70 -14.04 12.88
N VAL A 219 -15.14 -15.07 12.24
CA VAL A 219 -15.88 -16.26 11.79
C VAL A 219 -15.26 -17.57 12.26
N LYS A 220 -14.00 -17.56 12.67
CA LYS A 220 -13.24 -18.75 13.04
C LYS A 220 -12.40 -18.44 14.29
N PRO A 221 -12.29 -19.38 15.24
CA PRO A 221 -11.45 -19.20 16.42
C PRO A 221 -9.98 -18.97 16.04
N LEU A 222 -9.25 -18.16 16.81
CA LEU A 222 -7.83 -17.87 16.54
C LEU A 222 -6.97 -19.14 16.45
N GLN A 223 -7.29 -20.16 17.25
CA GLN A 223 -6.62 -21.47 17.27
C GLN A 223 -6.69 -22.20 15.92
N SER A 224 -7.65 -21.87 15.05
CA SER A 224 -7.77 -22.49 13.73
C SER A 224 -6.72 -22.01 12.72
N PHE A 225 -6.00 -20.92 13.01
CA PHE A 225 -5.01 -20.33 12.11
C PHE A 225 -3.68 -19.95 12.74
N SER A 226 -3.60 -19.87 14.06
CA SER A 226 -2.32 -19.80 14.76
C SER A 226 -1.86 -21.22 15.08
N LYS A 227 -0.69 -21.63 14.59
CA LYS A 227 0.01 -22.74 15.24
C LYS A 227 0.20 -22.37 16.73
N PRO A 228 0.03 -23.31 17.66
CA PRO A 228 0.32 -23.06 19.06
C PRO A 228 1.70 -22.40 19.17
N LEU A 229 1.74 -21.23 19.83
CA LEU A 229 3.00 -20.67 20.27
C LEU A 229 3.34 -21.48 21.52
N LEU A 230 4.18 -22.50 21.32
CA LEU A 230 4.56 -23.59 22.26
C LEU A 230 3.68 -24.83 22.17
#